data_AF-A0A554GS70-F1
#
_entry.id   AF-A0A554GS70-F1
#
_cell.length_a   1.000
_cell.length_b   1.000
_cell.length_c   1.000
_cell.angle_alpha   90.00
_cell.angle_beta   90.00
_cell.angle_gamma   90.00
#
_symmetry.space_group_name_H-M   'P 1'
#
loop_
_entity.id
_entity.type
_entity.pdbx_description
1 polymer ?
#
loop_
_entity_poly.entity_id
_entity_poly.type
_entity_poly.pdbx_seq_one_letter_code
_entity_poly.pdbx_strand_id
1 'polypeptide(L)'
;MKTRQGLVLLASALAALSARAATWNEGIRDGTPTVCFVGDALTSRPDRVQQVLGYIQDYERAANIRFTYLGTCPAPIVLPNGTEWHDGDIRVLLRGTGVPFLGRVPGVGCPMFLDENGQYTGENNSGTSWSNGPNSLEENRGCRYNMKLGDDADAQGVPWKNHTLHEFGHAMGLTHEHRRDDADAAVACSDPDFGGGNGSGHLTVYDRYSVMNYQFPTCGIDGNYGHSGLSELDRLGLHILYPEPTPVAELWGRTVIRTTEPLFLTSGWGARGADVSFSAPFFLWTLSSVNVSTTSTLSMSLLAGAYPLQLSYLDFRGRLYTYSGTVKVLTPTEYTRRVVSPVAALSPLM
;
A
#
# COMPACT_ATOMS: atom_id res chain seq x y z
N MET A 1 -58.49 4.27 35.72
CA MET A 1 -57.14 4.86 35.78
C MET A 1 -56.11 3.75 35.91
N LYS A 2 -55.36 3.45 34.85
CA LYS A 2 -54.07 2.73 34.87
C LYS A 2 -53.45 2.87 33.47
N THR A 3 -52.58 3.85 33.33
CA THR A 3 -51.80 4.19 32.15
C THR A 3 -50.68 3.16 31.98
N ARG A 4 -50.61 2.50 30.81
CA ARG A 4 -49.46 1.68 30.41
C ARG A 4 -48.40 2.62 29.83
N GLN A 5 -47.32 2.82 30.56
CA GLN A 5 -46.12 3.52 30.09
C GLN A 5 -45.32 2.61 29.15
N GLY A 6 -44.84 3.22 28.07
CA GLY A 6 -44.18 2.58 26.94
C GLY A 6 -42.80 2.02 27.28
N LEU A 7 -42.50 0.92 26.61
CA LEU A 7 -41.17 0.33 26.51
C LEU A 7 -40.33 1.23 25.59
N VAL A 8 -39.34 1.92 26.16
CA VAL A 8 -38.36 2.70 25.39
C VAL A 8 -37.35 1.72 24.77
N LEU A 9 -37.28 1.73 23.44
CA LEU A 9 -36.24 1.11 22.64
C LEU A 9 -34.88 1.71 23.02
N LEU A 10 -34.02 0.91 23.66
CA LEU A 10 -32.58 1.19 23.73
C LEU A 10 -31.97 0.81 22.37
N ALA A 11 -31.99 1.75 21.43
CA ALA A 11 -31.24 1.63 20.18
C ALA A 11 -29.79 2.07 20.44
N SER A 12 -28.89 1.08 20.44
CA SER A 12 -27.54 1.11 19.89
C SER A 12 -26.83 2.46 19.80
N ALA A 13 -26.06 2.82 20.83
CA ALA A 13 -24.96 3.77 20.73
C ALA A 13 -23.63 3.02 20.89
N LEU A 14 -23.36 2.09 19.97
CA LEU A 14 -21.99 1.68 19.66
C LEU A 14 -21.51 2.66 18.59
N ALA A 15 -20.95 3.79 19.04
CA ALA A 15 -20.09 4.58 18.19
C ALA A 15 -18.88 3.70 17.88
N ALA A 16 -18.90 3.06 16.71
CA ALA A 16 -17.72 2.41 16.15
C ALA A 16 -16.67 3.50 15.94
N LEU A 17 -15.68 3.53 16.84
CA LEU A 17 -14.44 4.27 16.60
C LEU A 17 -13.85 3.71 15.31
N SER A 18 -13.87 4.52 14.26
CA SER A 18 -13.30 4.15 12.97
C SER A 18 -11.78 4.04 13.14
N ALA A 19 -11.25 2.83 13.11
CA ALA A 19 -9.82 2.59 12.87
C ALA A 19 -9.53 2.96 11.40
N ARG A 20 -8.49 3.76 11.14
CA ARG A 20 -8.16 4.23 9.79
C ARG A 20 -6.69 3.95 9.47
N ALA A 21 -6.16 4.60 8.42
CA ALA A 21 -5.57 4.03 7.20
C ALA A 21 -4.17 4.34 6.59
N ALA A 22 -3.39 3.47 5.92
CA ALA A 22 -2.10 3.84 5.30
C ALA A 22 -2.27 4.97 4.27
N THR A 23 -1.42 6.00 4.27
CA THR A 23 -1.73 7.25 3.57
C THR A 23 -1.37 7.25 2.09
N TRP A 24 -2.32 7.70 1.25
CA TRP A 24 -2.17 7.98 -0.18
C TRP A 24 -2.30 9.49 -0.42
N ASN A 25 -1.21 10.18 -0.74
CA ASN A 25 -1.27 11.59 -1.18
C ASN A 25 -0.33 11.89 -2.37
N GLU A 26 0.55 10.97 -2.74
CA GLU A 26 1.66 11.24 -3.66
C GLU A 26 1.36 10.82 -5.12
N GLY A 27 0.14 10.36 -5.39
CA GLY A 27 -0.27 9.93 -6.74
C GLY A 27 0.04 8.47 -7.04
N ILE A 28 -0.20 8.05 -8.29
CA ILE A 28 0.02 6.67 -8.78
C ILE A 28 0.46 6.74 -10.23
N ARG A 29 1.24 5.75 -10.67
CA ARG A 29 1.54 5.54 -12.08
C ARG A 29 0.70 4.39 -12.62
N ASP A 30 0.00 4.61 -13.72
CA ASP A 30 -0.78 3.56 -14.38
C ASP A 30 0.08 2.63 -15.28
N GLY A 31 1.35 2.97 -15.47
CA GLY A 31 2.31 2.20 -16.26
C GLY A 31 3.35 1.46 -15.42
N THR A 32 4.11 0.58 -16.08
CA THR A 32 5.26 -0.13 -15.51
C THR A 32 6.35 0.89 -15.13
N PRO A 33 6.64 1.11 -13.83
CA PRO A 33 7.65 2.07 -13.42
C PRO A 33 9.03 1.68 -13.92
N THR A 34 9.78 2.66 -14.40
CA THR A 34 11.16 2.50 -14.84
C THR A 34 12.14 2.85 -13.71
N VAL A 35 13.23 2.09 -13.61
CA VAL A 35 14.30 2.31 -12.62
C VAL A 35 15.64 2.40 -13.32
N CYS A 36 16.40 3.43 -13.00
CA CYS A 36 17.76 3.61 -13.52
C CYS A 36 18.67 4.21 -12.45
N PHE A 37 19.98 4.06 -12.63
CA PHE A 37 20.96 4.63 -11.71
C PHE A 37 21.72 5.78 -12.38
N VAL A 38 21.85 6.88 -11.65
CA VAL A 38 22.47 8.10 -12.13
C VAL A 38 23.99 8.04 -11.96
N GLY A 39 24.72 8.57 -12.94
CA GLY A 39 26.18 8.66 -12.90
C GLY A 39 26.86 7.34 -13.23
N ASP A 40 27.92 7.01 -12.49
CA ASP A 40 28.78 5.84 -12.70
C ASP A 40 28.46 4.68 -11.75
N ALA A 41 27.26 4.65 -11.15
CA ALA A 41 26.88 3.71 -10.10
C ALA A 41 27.11 2.23 -10.46
N LEU A 42 26.88 1.85 -11.73
CA LEU A 42 27.07 0.48 -12.21
C LEU A 42 28.55 0.05 -12.18
N THR A 43 29.48 0.99 -12.22
CA THR A 43 30.93 0.74 -12.17
C THR A 43 31.53 1.05 -10.81
N SER A 44 31.13 2.14 -10.16
CA SER A 44 31.69 2.57 -8.87
C SER A 44 31.06 1.85 -7.68
N ARG A 45 29.82 1.35 -7.81
CA ARG A 45 29.00 0.78 -6.75
C ARG A 45 28.16 -0.46 -7.20
N PRO A 46 28.71 -1.42 -7.97
CA PRO A 46 27.93 -2.52 -8.54
C PRO A 46 27.19 -3.36 -7.50
N ASP A 47 27.81 -3.64 -6.35
CA ASP A 47 27.19 -4.45 -5.28
C ASP A 47 25.97 -3.75 -4.68
N ARG A 48 26.03 -2.43 -4.49
CA ARG A 48 24.90 -1.65 -3.98
C ARG A 48 23.77 -1.57 -5.00
N VAL A 49 24.08 -1.47 -6.29
CA VAL A 49 23.08 -1.57 -7.37
C VAL A 49 22.35 -2.90 -7.32
N GLN A 50 23.07 -4.01 -7.24
CA GLN A 50 22.46 -5.35 -7.14
C GLN A 50 21.63 -5.51 -5.87
N GLN A 51 22.10 -4.97 -4.74
CA GLN A 51 21.36 -4.99 -3.49
C GLN A 51 20.02 -4.23 -3.60
N VAL A 52 20.03 -3.03 -4.17
CA VAL A 52 18.79 -2.23 -4.38
C VAL A 52 17.83 -3.00 -5.29
N LEU A 53 18.31 -3.52 -6.41
CA LEU A 53 17.50 -4.31 -7.34
C LEU A 53 16.90 -5.57 -6.66
N GLY A 54 17.67 -6.25 -5.82
CA GLY A 54 17.18 -7.38 -5.03
C GLY A 54 16.12 -7.01 -4.01
N TYR A 55 16.26 -5.84 -3.35
CA TYR A 55 15.27 -5.37 -2.38
C TYR A 55 13.94 -4.98 -3.04
N ILE A 56 13.97 -4.26 -4.17
CA ILE A 56 12.72 -3.78 -4.81
C ILE A 56 11.86 -4.90 -5.39
N GLN A 57 12.39 -6.12 -5.53
CA GLN A 57 11.57 -7.30 -5.84
C GLN A 57 10.50 -7.59 -4.77
N ASP A 58 10.63 -7.05 -3.56
CA ASP A 58 9.54 -7.12 -2.56
C ASP A 58 8.25 -6.47 -3.09
N TYR A 59 8.34 -5.35 -3.82
CA TYR A 59 7.17 -4.70 -4.45
C TYR A 59 6.55 -5.57 -5.54
N GLU A 60 7.39 -6.21 -6.36
CA GLU A 60 6.93 -7.08 -7.45
C GLU A 60 6.23 -8.35 -6.95
N ARG A 61 6.59 -8.81 -5.75
CA ARG A 61 5.92 -9.91 -5.05
C ARG A 61 4.64 -9.44 -4.33
N ALA A 62 4.61 -8.19 -3.89
CA ALA A 62 3.51 -7.63 -3.11
C ALA A 62 2.26 -7.29 -3.94
N ALA A 63 2.46 -6.84 -5.18
CA ALA A 63 1.40 -6.31 -6.04
C ALA A 63 1.69 -6.55 -7.52
N ASN A 64 0.79 -6.10 -8.39
CA ASN A 64 0.98 -6.14 -9.85
C ASN A 64 1.93 -5.04 -10.34
N ILE A 65 3.13 -4.99 -9.74
CA ILE A 65 4.21 -4.06 -10.06
C ILE A 65 5.30 -4.83 -10.79
N ARG A 66 5.82 -4.25 -11.86
CA ARG A 66 7.03 -4.72 -12.54
C ARG A 66 7.91 -3.52 -12.77
N PHE A 67 9.20 -3.61 -12.42
CA PHE A 67 10.13 -2.53 -12.72
C PHE A 67 10.80 -2.77 -14.06
N THR A 68 10.84 -1.75 -14.92
CA THR A 68 11.69 -1.78 -16.11
C THR A 68 13.05 -1.22 -15.74
N TYR A 69 14.05 -2.09 -15.58
CA TYR A 69 15.42 -1.69 -15.30
C TYR A 69 16.13 -1.18 -16.56
N LEU A 70 16.59 0.06 -16.54
CA LEU A 70 17.24 0.73 -17.68
C LEU A 70 18.78 0.72 -17.62
N GLY A 71 19.37 0.24 -16.53
CA GLY A 71 20.82 0.38 -16.31
C GLY A 71 21.19 1.78 -15.83
N THR A 72 22.11 2.43 -16.54
CA THR A 72 22.41 3.86 -16.35
C THR A 72 21.26 4.71 -16.88
N CYS A 73 20.88 5.76 -16.14
CA CYS A 73 19.82 6.65 -16.59
C CYS A 73 20.13 7.27 -17.96
N PRO A 74 19.13 7.38 -18.86
CA PRO A 74 19.30 8.05 -20.15
C PRO A 74 19.83 9.48 -19.99
N ALA A 75 20.56 9.96 -21.00
CA ALA A 75 20.95 11.35 -21.05
C ALA A 75 19.71 12.27 -21.15
N PRO A 76 19.76 13.49 -20.58
CA PRO A 76 18.64 14.42 -20.70
C PRO A 76 18.42 14.85 -22.14
N ILE A 77 17.17 15.18 -22.44
CA ILE A 77 16.77 15.91 -23.65
C ILE A 77 16.83 17.40 -23.31
N VAL A 78 17.55 18.19 -24.09
CA VAL A 78 17.53 19.66 -23.95
C VAL A 78 16.31 20.19 -24.70
N LEU A 79 15.43 20.87 -23.98
CA LEU A 79 14.21 21.47 -24.51
C LEU A 79 14.51 22.81 -25.21
N PRO A 80 13.60 23.34 -26.05
CA PRO A 80 13.81 24.60 -26.78
C PRO A 80 14.09 25.83 -25.89
N ASN A 81 13.66 25.82 -24.63
CA ASN A 81 13.92 26.85 -23.63
C ASN A 81 15.28 26.69 -22.91
N GLY A 82 16.08 25.68 -23.28
CA GLY A 82 17.37 25.37 -22.70
C GLY A 82 17.32 24.54 -21.40
N THR A 83 16.14 24.23 -20.86
CA THR A 83 16.04 23.32 -19.71
C THR A 83 16.26 21.88 -20.13
N GLU A 84 16.75 21.06 -19.21
CA GLU A 84 16.87 19.63 -19.40
C GLU A 84 15.55 18.94 -19.06
N TRP A 85 15.29 17.81 -19.71
CA TRP A 85 14.23 16.87 -19.38
C TRP A 85 14.85 15.49 -19.24
N HIS A 86 14.80 14.94 -18.04
CA HIS A 86 15.38 13.63 -17.71
C HIS A 86 14.26 12.57 -17.69
N ASP A 87 14.37 11.56 -18.55
CA ASP A 87 13.41 10.45 -18.61
C ASP A 87 13.55 9.49 -17.42
N GLY A 88 12.57 8.61 -17.25
CA GLY A 88 12.53 7.59 -16.21
C GLY A 88 11.71 8.00 -14.99
N ASP A 89 11.05 7.04 -14.35
CA ASP A 89 10.20 7.28 -13.18
C ASP A 89 11.05 7.38 -11.91
N ILE A 90 11.98 6.44 -11.73
CA ILE A 90 12.83 6.35 -10.54
C ILE A 90 14.30 6.42 -10.95
N ARG A 91 14.91 7.59 -10.73
CA ARG A 91 16.31 7.90 -11.07
C ARG A 91 17.12 7.94 -9.79
N VAL A 92 17.81 6.84 -9.49
CA VAL A 92 18.46 6.59 -8.21
C VAL A 92 19.89 7.13 -8.22
N LEU A 93 20.18 8.05 -7.30
CA LEU A 93 21.56 8.42 -6.95
C LEU A 93 22.03 7.59 -5.75
N LEU A 94 23.21 6.95 -5.89
CA LEU A 94 23.88 6.28 -4.78
C LEU A 94 25.02 7.13 -4.23
N ARG A 95 25.25 7.05 -2.92
CA ARG A 95 26.42 7.64 -2.27
C ARG A 95 27.71 7.03 -2.82
N GLY A 96 28.74 7.86 -2.99
CA GLY A 96 30.06 7.43 -3.47
C GLY A 96 30.17 7.22 -4.98
N THR A 97 29.26 7.82 -5.76
CA THR A 97 29.29 7.85 -7.22
C THR A 97 29.87 9.18 -7.73
N GLY A 98 30.11 9.29 -9.03
CA GLY A 98 30.63 10.49 -9.70
C GLY A 98 29.65 11.68 -9.75
N VAL A 99 28.46 11.58 -9.14
CA VAL A 99 27.48 12.67 -9.05
C VAL A 99 27.40 13.17 -7.61
N PRO A 100 27.42 14.50 -7.37
CA PRO A 100 27.33 15.04 -6.02
C PRO A 100 26.10 14.53 -5.27
N PHE A 101 26.33 13.94 -4.09
CA PHE A 101 25.28 13.41 -3.23
C PHE A 101 24.60 14.47 -2.35
N LEU A 102 25.35 15.53 -2.04
CA LEU A 102 24.93 16.64 -1.19
C LEU A 102 24.85 17.93 -2.01
N GLY A 103 24.05 18.89 -1.54
CA GLY A 103 23.89 20.19 -2.19
C GLY A 103 22.76 20.20 -3.21
N ARG A 104 22.76 21.17 -4.11
CA ARG A 104 21.72 21.30 -5.13
C ARG A 104 21.68 20.06 -6.04
N VAL A 105 20.48 19.54 -6.31
CA VAL A 105 20.28 18.46 -7.28
C VAL A 105 20.69 18.96 -8.67
N PRO A 106 21.65 18.32 -9.36
CA PRO A 106 22.08 18.75 -10.68
C PRO A 106 20.94 18.68 -11.71
N GLY A 107 21.01 19.57 -12.70
CA GLY A 107 20.10 19.58 -13.85
C GLY A 107 19.64 20.99 -14.21
N VAL A 108 19.66 21.33 -15.50
CA VAL A 108 19.28 22.68 -15.96
C VAL A 108 17.76 22.82 -15.88
N GLY A 109 17.29 23.75 -15.03
CA GLY A 109 15.86 23.92 -14.76
C GLY A 109 15.32 23.05 -13.62
N CYS A 110 16.17 22.35 -12.87
CA CYS A 110 15.75 21.62 -11.67
C CYS A 110 15.28 22.58 -10.56
N PRO A 111 14.00 22.48 -10.11
CA PRO A 111 13.45 23.35 -9.06
C PRO A 111 13.61 22.77 -7.66
N MET A 112 14.05 21.52 -7.51
CA MET A 112 14.13 20.86 -6.21
C MET A 112 15.00 21.60 -5.22
N PHE A 113 14.46 21.76 -4.00
CA PHE A 113 15.10 22.44 -2.88
C PHE A 113 15.52 23.87 -3.20
N LEU A 114 14.80 24.53 -4.11
CA LEU A 114 14.90 25.96 -4.33
C LEU A 114 13.70 26.64 -3.67
N ASP A 115 13.94 27.81 -3.07
CA ASP A 115 12.86 28.69 -2.64
C ASP A 115 12.20 29.41 -3.84
N GLU A 116 11.20 30.25 -3.55
CA GLU A 116 10.50 31.06 -4.55
C GLU A 116 11.40 32.02 -5.34
N ASN A 117 12.59 32.33 -4.83
CA ASN A 117 13.59 33.19 -5.47
C ASN A 117 14.69 32.38 -6.22
N GLY A 118 14.52 31.05 -6.32
CA GLY A 118 15.47 30.15 -6.95
C GLY A 118 16.75 29.91 -6.14
N GLN A 119 16.78 30.27 -4.85
CA GLN A 119 17.91 30.04 -3.96
C GLN A 119 17.83 28.64 -3.33
N TYR A 120 18.96 27.95 -3.25
CA TYR A 120 19.02 26.62 -2.66
C TYR A 120 18.79 26.67 -1.13
N THR A 121 17.82 25.90 -0.64
CA THR A 121 17.38 25.93 0.78
C THR A 121 18.29 25.15 1.72
N GLY A 122 19.16 24.28 1.18
CA GLY A 122 20.04 23.44 1.99
C GLY A 122 19.42 22.12 2.43
N GLU A 123 18.16 21.85 2.11
CA GLU A 123 17.44 20.63 2.53
C GLU A 123 18.10 19.33 2.04
N ASN A 124 18.83 19.37 0.92
CA ASN A 124 19.56 18.21 0.39
C ASN A 124 21.00 18.09 0.94
N ASN A 125 21.38 18.84 1.99
CA ASN A 125 22.72 18.75 2.58
C ASN A 125 22.88 17.59 3.57
N SER A 126 21.80 16.92 3.95
CA SER A 126 21.89 15.71 4.78
C SER A 126 22.41 14.52 3.99
N GLY A 127 23.11 13.61 4.67
CA GLY A 127 23.50 12.32 4.11
C GLY A 127 22.36 11.29 4.04
N THR A 128 21.16 11.64 4.52
CA THR A 128 20.00 10.75 4.62
C THR A 128 19.36 10.50 3.26
N SER A 129 18.65 9.39 3.09
CA SER A 129 17.89 9.13 1.87
C SER A 129 16.65 10.03 1.75
N TRP A 130 16.15 10.17 0.53
CA TRP A 130 14.82 10.71 0.22
C TRP A 130 14.42 10.32 -1.21
N SER A 131 13.14 10.48 -1.52
CA SER A 131 12.58 10.25 -2.84
C SER A 131 11.32 11.07 -3.07
N ASN A 132 11.05 11.38 -4.33
CA ASN A 132 9.82 12.05 -4.73
C ASN A 132 8.70 11.04 -4.95
N GLY A 133 7.47 11.47 -4.65
CA GLY A 133 6.25 10.79 -5.06
C GLY A 133 5.94 10.90 -6.56
N PRO A 134 5.06 10.03 -7.10
CA PRO A 134 4.60 10.09 -8.49
C PRO A 134 4.12 11.46 -8.99
N ASN A 135 3.37 12.21 -8.17
CA ASN A 135 2.83 13.53 -8.53
C ASN A 135 3.93 14.58 -8.73
N SER A 136 5.04 14.44 -8.01
CA SER A 136 6.17 15.36 -8.05
C SER A 136 7.09 15.10 -9.25
N LEU A 137 6.84 14.08 -10.08
CA LEU A 137 7.74 13.72 -11.18
C LEU A 137 7.79 14.77 -12.27
N GLU A 138 6.63 15.28 -12.70
CA GLU A 138 6.54 16.20 -13.84
C GLU A 138 7.26 17.53 -13.56
N GLU A 139 7.02 18.08 -12.38
CA GLU A 139 7.63 19.33 -11.90
C GLU A 139 9.15 19.20 -11.77
N ASN A 140 9.64 17.99 -11.46
CA ASN A 140 11.05 17.71 -11.21
C ASN A 140 11.74 17.00 -12.37
N ARG A 141 11.19 17.09 -13.60
CA ARG A 141 11.81 16.53 -14.81
C ARG A 141 13.14 17.18 -15.16
N GLY A 142 13.35 18.43 -14.77
CA GLY A 142 14.64 19.13 -14.92
C GLY A 142 15.74 18.62 -14.00
N CYS A 143 15.42 17.80 -13.00
CA CYS A 143 16.38 17.26 -12.05
C CYS A 143 16.97 15.94 -12.54
N ARG A 144 18.29 15.79 -12.40
CA ARG A 144 19.03 14.61 -12.85
C ARG A 144 18.66 13.34 -12.09
N TYR A 145 18.26 13.47 -10.82
CA TYR A 145 17.73 12.39 -10.00
C TYR A 145 16.52 12.89 -9.20
N ASN A 146 15.69 11.95 -8.76
CA ASN A 146 14.51 12.20 -7.92
C ASN A 146 14.43 11.20 -6.74
N MET A 147 15.50 10.45 -6.53
CA MET A 147 15.71 9.60 -5.37
C MET A 147 17.20 9.59 -5.08
N LYS A 148 17.57 9.74 -3.81
CA LYS A 148 18.92 9.45 -3.36
C LYS A 148 18.88 8.42 -2.24
N LEU A 149 19.77 7.44 -2.32
CA LEU A 149 19.93 6.40 -1.31
C LEU A 149 21.27 6.55 -0.62
N GLY A 150 21.20 6.74 0.70
CA GLY A 150 22.34 6.68 1.59
C GLY A 150 22.90 5.27 1.75
N ASP A 151 24.01 5.23 2.49
CA ASP A 151 24.62 3.99 2.99
C ASP A 151 24.26 3.80 4.47
N ASP A 152 23.09 4.30 4.88
CA ASP A 152 22.59 4.15 6.25
C ASP A 152 22.51 2.66 6.58
N ALA A 153 23.41 2.23 7.47
CA ALA A 153 23.71 0.83 7.69
C ALA A 153 23.46 0.41 9.13
N ASP A 154 23.26 -0.89 9.30
CA ASP A 154 23.17 -1.54 10.60
C ASP A 154 24.54 -1.62 11.30
N ALA A 155 24.56 -2.26 12.47
CA ALA A 155 25.80 -2.48 13.22
C ALA A 155 26.83 -3.36 12.47
N GLN A 156 26.40 -4.05 11.41
CA GLN A 156 27.20 -4.91 10.55
C GLN A 156 27.69 -4.16 9.29
N GLY A 157 27.33 -2.89 9.11
CA GLY A 157 27.70 -2.09 7.96
C GLY A 157 26.89 -2.41 6.70
N VAL A 158 25.79 -3.15 6.83
CA VAL A 158 24.88 -3.46 5.73
C VAL A 158 23.81 -2.38 5.65
N PRO A 159 23.60 -1.74 4.48
CA PRO A 159 22.51 -0.80 4.32
C PRO A 159 21.15 -1.41 4.68
N TRP A 160 20.35 -0.68 5.45
CA TRP A 160 19.05 -1.17 5.90
C TRP A 160 18.13 -1.48 4.70
N LYS A 161 17.57 -2.69 4.69
CA LYS A 161 16.63 -3.12 3.65
C LYS A 161 15.40 -2.23 3.67
N ASN A 162 14.81 -2.01 4.84
CA ASN A 162 13.59 -1.22 4.97
C ASN A 162 13.82 0.24 4.55
N HIS A 163 15.03 0.76 4.65
CA HIS A 163 15.34 2.13 4.25
C HIS A 163 15.30 2.27 2.72
N THR A 164 15.82 1.27 1.99
CA THR A 164 15.68 1.24 0.52
C THR A 164 14.22 1.09 0.12
N LEU A 165 13.49 0.20 0.79
CA LEU A 165 12.06 0.04 0.52
C LEU A 165 11.30 1.33 0.83
N HIS A 166 11.52 1.98 1.96
CA HIS A 166 10.88 3.25 2.33
C HIS A 166 10.88 4.27 1.18
N GLU A 167 12.05 4.51 0.58
CA GLU A 167 12.17 5.45 -0.54
C GLU A 167 11.45 4.96 -1.80
N PHE A 168 11.53 3.67 -2.11
CA PHE A 168 10.71 3.13 -3.19
C PHE A 168 9.21 3.19 -2.86
N GLY A 169 8.81 3.12 -1.60
CA GLY A 169 7.43 3.29 -1.14
C GLY A 169 6.90 4.67 -1.51
N HIS A 170 7.67 5.73 -1.23
CA HIS A 170 7.38 7.08 -1.70
C HIS A 170 7.28 7.16 -3.21
N ALA A 171 8.26 6.63 -3.95
CA ALA A 171 8.22 6.61 -5.41
C ALA A 171 7.03 5.84 -5.98
N MET A 172 6.46 4.89 -5.22
CA MET A 172 5.25 4.14 -5.56
C MET A 172 3.96 4.80 -5.04
N GLY A 173 4.03 5.93 -4.32
CA GLY A 173 2.88 6.72 -3.90
C GLY A 173 2.45 6.54 -2.43
N LEU A 174 3.23 5.83 -1.62
CA LEU A 174 3.00 5.71 -0.17
C LEU A 174 3.59 6.92 0.57
N THR A 175 2.91 7.38 1.62
CA THR A 175 3.44 8.43 2.50
C THR A 175 3.76 7.91 3.90
N HIS A 176 4.40 8.77 4.68
CA HIS A 176 4.81 8.48 6.05
C HIS A 176 3.64 8.01 6.93
N GLU A 177 3.80 6.83 7.53
CA GLU A 177 2.80 6.20 8.37
C GLU A 177 2.65 6.93 9.72
N HIS A 178 3.75 7.31 10.35
CA HIS A 178 3.75 8.07 11.62
C HIS A 178 3.11 9.46 11.53
N ARG A 179 2.93 10.01 10.31
CA ARG A 179 2.34 11.34 10.11
C ARG A 179 0.82 11.33 9.99
N ARG A 180 0.21 10.16 10.07
CA ARG A 180 -1.24 10.02 9.98
C ARG A 180 -1.96 10.72 11.12
N ASP A 181 -3.17 11.18 10.83
CA ASP A 181 -4.06 11.79 11.82
C ASP A 181 -4.58 10.81 12.88
N ASP A 182 -4.47 9.50 12.64
CA ASP A 182 -4.90 8.44 13.56
C ASP A 182 -3.74 7.66 14.20
N ALA A 183 -2.49 8.07 13.94
CA ALA A 183 -1.30 7.39 14.48
C ALA A 183 -1.29 7.39 16.02
N ASP A 184 -1.60 8.52 16.66
CA ASP A 184 -1.60 8.66 18.13
C ASP A 184 -2.67 7.79 18.81
N ALA A 185 -3.80 7.59 18.13
CA ALA A 185 -4.86 6.73 18.62
C ALA A 185 -4.47 5.24 18.50
N ALA A 186 -3.66 4.89 17.50
CA ALA A 186 -3.22 3.54 17.25
C ALA A 186 -2.02 3.12 18.12
N VAL A 187 -1.11 4.05 18.41
CA VAL A 187 0.09 3.82 19.22
C VAL A 187 0.25 4.95 20.22
N ALA A 188 0.25 4.60 21.52
CA ALA A 188 0.61 5.53 22.57
C ALA A 188 2.12 5.87 22.49
N CYS A 189 2.45 6.81 21.63
CA CYS A 189 3.80 7.31 21.39
C CYS A 189 3.85 8.79 21.78
N SER A 190 4.84 9.17 22.59
CA SER A 190 5.01 10.55 23.05
C SER A 190 6.16 11.28 22.34
N ASP A 191 6.64 10.73 21.23
CA ASP A 191 7.71 11.34 20.45
C ASP A 191 7.15 12.56 19.70
N PRO A 192 7.82 13.73 19.76
CA PRO A 192 7.29 14.96 19.16
C PRO A 192 7.14 14.91 17.64
N ASP A 193 7.87 14.01 16.96
CA ASP A 193 7.79 13.85 15.51
C ASP A 193 6.74 12.78 15.10
N PHE A 194 6.08 12.15 16.07
CA PHE A 194 5.02 11.16 15.86
C PHE A 194 3.63 11.82 16.00
N GLY A 195 2.69 11.47 15.12
CA GLY A 195 1.35 12.07 15.12
C GLY A 195 1.31 13.39 14.35
N GLY A 196 1.20 13.28 13.01
CA GLY A 196 1.42 14.41 12.09
C GLY A 196 0.17 15.03 11.46
N GLY A 197 -1.03 14.59 11.84
CA GLY A 197 -2.29 15.21 11.38
C GLY A 197 -2.58 15.10 9.88
N ASN A 198 -1.89 14.25 9.12
CA ASN A 198 -2.19 14.04 7.71
C ASN A 198 -3.46 13.19 7.57
N GLY A 199 -4.59 13.86 7.30
CA GLY A 199 -5.92 13.28 7.40
C GLY A 199 -6.55 12.73 6.12
N SER A 200 -5.79 12.57 5.03
CA SER A 200 -6.34 12.13 3.75
C SER A 200 -5.75 10.82 3.25
N GLY A 201 -6.59 10.02 2.59
CA GLY A 201 -6.13 8.98 1.66
C GLY A 201 -5.85 7.60 2.24
N HIS A 202 -6.45 7.29 3.36
CA HIS A 202 -6.25 6.11 4.20
C HIS A 202 -6.63 4.74 3.54
N LEU A 203 -5.66 3.95 3.05
CA LEU A 203 -5.78 2.62 2.41
C LEU A 203 -5.81 1.43 3.39
N THR A 204 -4.89 1.45 4.38
CA THR A 204 -4.64 0.55 5.55
C THR A 204 -5.76 0.17 6.50
N VAL A 205 -5.49 -0.39 7.69
CA VAL A 205 -5.41 0.32 8.99
C VAL A 205 -4.02 0.88 9.36
N TYR A 206 -3.82 1.46 10.55
CA TYR A 206 -2.49 1.83 11.09
C TYR A 206 -1.62 0.61 11.30
N ASP A 207 -0.40 0.68 10.77
CA ASP A 207 0.59 -0.36 10.78
C ASP A 207 1.90 0.10 11.42
N ARG A 208 2.09 -0.28 12.67
CA ARG A 208 3.33 -0.04 13.41
C ARG A 208 4.57 -0.66 12.75
N TYR A 209 4.40 -1.69 11.92
CA TYR A 209 5.51 -2.39 11.26
C TYR A 209 5.76 -1.94 9.82
N SER A 210 5.01 -0.93 9.34
CA SER A 210 5.19 -0.39 8.00
C SER A 210 6.60 0.13 7.81
N VAL A 211 7.19 -0.14 6.63
CA VAL A 211 8.47 0.49 6.26
C VAL A 211 8.32 2.00 6.11
N MET A 212 7.10 2.53 5.97
CA MET A 212 6.79 3.96 5.87
C MET A 212 6.75 4.66 7.24
N ASN A 213 6.91 3.92 8.33
CA ASN A 213 7.22 4.53 9.62
C ASN A 213 8.69 4.94 9.68
N TYR A 214 8.95 6.09 10.31
CA TYR A 214 10.30 6.36 10.81
C TYR A 214 10.59 5.50 12.04
N GLN A 215 11.86 5.44 12.41
CA GLN A 215 12.26 4.79 13.65
C GLN A 215 11.87 5.65 14.85
N PHE A 216 11.12 5.06 15.77
CA PHE A 216 10.76 5.65 17.07
C PHE A 216 11.05 4.65 18.18
N PRO A 217 12.30 4.58 18.69
CA PRO A 217 12.71 3.55 19.65
C PRO A 217 11.94 3.60 20.96
N THR A 218 11.62 4.81 21.44
CA THR A 218 10.77 5.07 22.62
C THR A 218 9.38 4.45 22.48
N CYS A 219 8.93 4.30 21.23
CA CYS A 219 7.65 3.75 20.87
C CYS A 219 7.76 2.34 20.29
N GLY A 220 8.92 1.67 20.40
CA GLY A 220 9.16 0.32 19.90
C GLY A 220 8.85 0.16 18.40
N ILE A 221 9.17 1.16 17.60
CA ILE A 221 8.99 1.16 16.14
C ILE A 221 10.37 1.19 15.49
N ASP A 222 10.72 0.09 14.82
CA ASP A 222 11.97 0.02 14.04
C ASP A 222 11.84 0.80 12.72
N GLY A 223 10.66 0.78 12.11
CA GLY A 223 10.31 1.52 10.90
C GLY A 223 11.26 1.26 9.73
N ASN A 224 11.69 2.34 9.08
CA ASN A 224 12.62 2.33 7.95
C ASN A 224 14.06 1.92 8.31
N TYR A 225 14.40 1.71 9.58
CA TYR A 225 15.72 1.21 10.02
C TYR A 225 15.68 -0.25 10.48
N GLY A 226 14.92 -1.08 9.75
CA GLY A 226 14.83 -2.53 9.96
C GLY A 226 15.19 -3.37 8.71
N HIS A 227 15.07 -4.69 8.84
CA HIS A 227 15.28 -5.65 7.75
C HIS A 227 14.08 -6.57 7.45
N SER A 228 12.92 -6.29 8.07
CA SER A 228 11.70 -7.10 7.93
C SER A 228 11.17 -7.15 6.49
N GLY A 229 11.48 -6.16 5.66
CA GLY A 229 10.82 -5.93 4.39
C GLY A 229 9.46 -5.25 4.57
N LEU A 230 8.69 -5.19 3.47
CA LEU A 230 7.32 -4.68 3.46
C LEU A 230 6.44 -5.51 4.41
N SER A 231 5.68 -4.83 5.27
CA SER A 231 4.66 -5.45 6.10
C SER A 231 3.49 -5.98 5.26
N GLU A 232 2.58 -6.74 5.87
CA GLU A 232 1.36 -7.18 5.17
C GLU A 232 0.43 -6.02 4.76
N LEU A 233 0.44 -4.92 5.52
CA LEU A 233 -0.37 -3.74 5.24
C LEU A 233 0.29 -2.82 4.21
N ASP A 234 1.63 -2.73 4.17
CA ASP A 234 2.36 -2.12 3.05
C ASP A 234 2.01 -2.84 1.74
N ARG A 235 2.04 -4.19 1.75
CA ARG A 235 1.71 -5.02 0.59
C ARG A 235 0.26 -4.82 0.16
N LEU A 236 -0.68 -4.76 1.10
CA LEU A 236 -2.09 -4.51 0.81
C LEU A 236 -2.29 -3.10 0.21
N GLY A 237 -1.66 -2.07 0.78
CA GLY A 237 -1.68 -0.72 0.23
C GLY A 237 -1.19 -0.69 -1.21
N LEU A 238 -0.06 -1.34 -1.50
CA LEU A 238 0.47 -1.46 -2.86
C LEU A 238 -0.44 -2.24 -3.80
N HIS A 239 -1.08 -3.31 -3.34
CA HIS A 239 -2.05 -4.08 -4.13
C HIS A 239 -3.27 -3.22 -4.49
N ILE A 240 -3.74 -2.39 -3.55
CA ILE A 240 -4.82 -1.43 -3.80
C ILE A 240 -4.37 -0.35 -4.79
N LEU A 241 -3.15 0.18 -4.71
CA LEU A 241 -2.65 1.18 -5.66
C LEU A 241 -2.46 0.60 -7.07
N TYR A 242 -1.85 -0.58 -7.15
CA TYR A 242 -1.42 -1.29 -8.36
C TYR A 242 -2.09 -2.68 -8.46
N PRO A 243 -3.40 -2.75 -8.73
CA PRO A 243 -4.13 -4.00 -8.87
C PRO A 243 -3.81 -4.69 -10.20
N GLU A 244 -4.27 -5.91 -10.33
CA GLU A 244 -4.25 -6.67 -11.57
C GLU A 244 -5.03 -5.95 -12.68
N PRO A 245 -4.71 -6.20 -13.98
CA PRO A 245 -5.41 -5.55 -15.10
C PRO A 245 -6.90 -5.88 -15.15
N THR A 246 -7.30 -7.02 -14.57
CA THR A 246 -8.70 -7.41 -14.38
C THR A 246 -8.98 -7.45 -12.89
N PRO A 247 -9.63 -6.41 -12.33
CA PRO A 247 -9.96 -6.37 -10.91
C PRO A 247 -10.95 -7.47 -10.53
N VAL A 248 -10.54 -8.37 -9.64
CA VAL A 248 -11.39 -9.45 -9.12
C VAL A 248 -11.66 -9.19 -7.65
N ALA A 249 -12.93 -9.25 -7.25
CA ALA A 249 -13.27 -9.17 -5.83
C ALA A 249 -12.84 -10.46 -5.13
N GLU A 250 -12.05 -10.33 -4.09
CA GLU A 250 -11.65 -11.45 -3.25
C GLU A 250 -12.64 -11.58 -2.07
N LEU A 251 -12.82 -12.81 -1.59
CA LEU A 251 -13.61 -13.08 -0.40
C LEU A 251 -12.89 -14.06 0.52
N TRP A 252 -13.16 -13.93 1.81
CA TRP A 252 -12.68 -14.83 2.85
C TRP A 252 -13.88 -15.40 3.62
N GLY A 253 -13.86 -16.70 3.88
CA GLY A 253 -14.94 -17.43 4.56
C GLY A 253 -15.35 -18.72 3.85
N ARG A 254 -16.36 -19.41 4.38
CA ARG A 254 -16.86 -20.69 3.86
C ARG A 254 -18.12 -20.47 3.03
N THR A 255 -18.10 -20.92 1.77
CA THR A 255 -19.28 -20.95 0.90
C THR A 255 -20.07 -22.26 0.98
N VAL A 256 -19.56 -23.27 1.70
CA VAL A 256 -20.28 -24.52 1.99
C VAL A 256 -20.49 -24.64 3.50
N ILE A 257 -21.74 -24.50 3.94
CA ILE A 257 -22.12 -24.44 5.37
C ILE A 257 -23.29 -25.37 5.69
N ARG A 258 -23.53 -25.59 6.98
CA ARG A 258 -24.71 -26.31 7.47
C ARG A 258 -25.89 -25.35 7.66
N THR A 259 -27.12 -25.85 7.60
CA THR A 259 -28.32 -25.06 7.97
C THR A 259 -28.33 -24.58 9.42
N THR A 260 -27.49 -25.16 10.27
CA THR A 260 -27.31 -24.78 11.68
C THR A 260 -26.20 -23.75 11.89
N GLU A 261 -25.51 -23.33 10.82
CA GLU A 261 -24.43 -22.35 10.85
C GLU A 261 -24.86 -21.10 10.07
N PRO A 262 -24.53 -19.89 10.55
CA PRO A 262 -24.68 -18.70 9.71
C PRO A 262 -23.64 -18.73 8.57
N LEU A 263 -24.01 -18.18 7.43
CA LEU A 263 -23.06 -17.74 6.42
C LEU A 263 -22.29 -16.55 6.99
N PHE A 264 -20.97 -16.63 7.01
CA PHE A 264 -20.09 -15.51 7.35
C PHE A 264 -19.02 -15.38 6.27
N LEU A 265 -19.13 -14.33 5.46
CA LEU A 265 -18.14 -13.96 4.45
C LEU A 265 -17.67 -12.53 4.72
N THR A 266 -16.44 -12.25 4.32
CA THR A 266 -15.88 -10.91 4.30
C THR A 266 -15.15 -10.69 2.99
N SER A 267 -15.03 -9.45 2.55
CA SER A 267 -14.15 -9.11 1.42
C SER A 267 -12.70 -9.44 1.77
N GLY A 268 -11.90 -9.85 0.78
CA GLY A 268 -10.48 -10.15 0.98
C GLY A 268 -9.72 -8.93 1.51
N TRP A 269 -10.02 -7.74 0.97
CA TRP A 269 -9.45 -6.48 1.46
C TRP A 269 -9.85 -6.18 2.91
N GLY A 270 -11.13 -6.36 3.25
CA GLY A 270 -11.59 -6.18 4.63
C GLY A 270 -10.94 -7.16 5.61
N ALA A 271 -10.82 -8.44 5.24
CA ALA A 271 -10.11 -9.45 6.04
C ALA A 271 -8.64 -9.10 6.29
N ARG A 272 -8.00 -8.41 5.33
CA ARG A 272 -6.59 -8.01 5.41
C ARG A 272 -6.39 -6.65 6.07
N GLY A 273 -7.46 -5.99 6.51
CA GLY A 273 -7.37 -4.72 7.25
C GLY A 273 -7.56 -3.47 6.40
N ALA A 274 -8.01 -3.57 5.15
CA ALA A 274 -8.42 -2.42 4.32
C ALA A 274 -9.94 -2.17 4.36
N ASP A 275 -10.62 -2.56 5.45
CA ASP A 275 -12.02 -2.19 5.70
C ASP A 275 -12.12 -0.75 6.22
N VAL A 276 -11.68 0.18 5.38
CA VAL A 276 -11.63 1.60 5.68
C VAL A 276 -12.38 2.35 4.60
N SER A 277 -13.12 3.37 5.01
CA SER A 277 -14.09 4.04 4.14
C SER A 277 -13.49 4.65 2.88
N PHE A 278 -12.20 4.94 2.88
CA PHE A 278 -11.53 5.54 1.73
C PHE A 278 -11.18 4.49 0.67
N SER A 279 -10.61 3.34 1.04
CA SER A 279 -10.09 2.32 0.10
C SER A 279 -11.19 1.69 -0.76
N ALA A 280 -12.30 1.31 -0.14
CA ALA A 280 -13.43 0.64 -0.78
C ALA A 280 -14.77 1.10 -0.15
N PRO A 281 -15.32 2.25 -0.56
CA PRO A 281 -16.49 2.85 0.09
C PRO A 281 -17.82 2.12 -0.14
N PHE A 282 -17.93 1.29 -1.19
CA PHE A 282 -19.21 0.73 -1.64
C PHE A 282 -19.11 -0.77 -1.89
N PHE A 283 -19.66 -1.57 -0.98
CA PHE A 283 -19.82 -3.01 -1.19
C PHE A 283 -21.26 -3.34 -1.58
N LEU A 284 -21.43 -4.37 -2.40
CA LEU A 284 -22.72 -4.95 -2.74
C LEU A 284 -22.61 -6.46 -2.79
N TRP A 285 -23.33 -7.12 -1.90
CA TRP A 285 -23.52 -8.57 -1.87
C TRP A 285 -24.89 -8.92 -2.41
N THR A 286 -24.94 -9.82 -3.39
CA THR A 286 -26.21 -10.39 -3.84
C THR A 286 -26.23 -11.91 -3.66
N LEU A 287 -27.37 -12.43 -3.23
CA LEU A 287 -27.67 -13.85 -3.21
C LEU A 287 -28.92 -14.10 -4.05
N SER A 288 -28.79 -14.92 -5.09
CA SER A 288 -29.88 -15.19 -6.04
C SER A 288 -30.51 -13.90 -6.61
N SER A 289 -29.66 -12.91 -6.95
CA SER A 289 -30.04 -11.58 -7.45
C SER A 289 -30.73 -10.66 -6.42
N VAL A 290 -30.82 -11.05 -5.14
CA VAL A 290 -31.33 -10.20 -4.07
C VAL A 290 -30.17 -9.55 -3.34
N ASN A 291 -30.21 -8.23 -3.15
CA ASN A 291 -29.23 -7.53 -2.31
C ASN A 291 -29.40 -7.95 -0.84
N VAL A 292 -28.31 -8.42 -0.23
CA VAL A 292 -28.30 -8.94 1.15
C VAL A 292 -27.35 -8.21 2.09
N SER A 293 -26.37 -7.46 1.56
CA SER A 293 -25.48 -6.63 2.37
C SER A 293 -24.82 -5.55 1.50
N THR A 294 -24.51 -4.42 2.13
CA THR A 294 -23.74 -3.31 1.53
C THR A 294 -22.47 -2.97 2.31
N THR A 295 -22.05 -3.83 3.24
CA THR A 295 -20.81 -3.67 4.01
C THR A 295 -19.73 -4.60 3.47
N SER A 296 -18.50 -4.47 3.97
CA SER A 296 -17.38 -5.39 3.68
C SER A 296 -17.65 -6.84 4.11
N THR A 297 -18.71 -7.09 4.88
CA THR A 297 -19.06 -8.37 5.47
C THR A 297 -20.48 -8.80 5.12
N LEU A 298 -20.70 -10.12 5.06
CA LEU A 298 -22.00 -10.74 4.91
C LEU A 298 -22.20 -11.76 6.02
N SER A 299 -23.21 -11.54 6.87
CA SER A 299 -23.59 -12.46 7.93
C SER A 299 -25.10 -12.73 7.89
N MET A 300 -25.51 -13.96 7.63
CA MET A 300 -26.93 -14.34 7.60
C MET A 300 -27.18 -15.83 7.76
N SER A 301 -28.36 -16.20 8.25
CA SER A 301 -28.84 -17.58 8.26
C SER A 301 -29.56 -17.91 6.95
N LEU A 302 -29.33 -19.10 6.42
CA LEU A 302 -29.92 -19.57 5.18
C LEU A 302 -30.56 -20.96 5.38
N LEU A 303 -31.60 -21.24 4.61
CA LEU A 303 -32.17 -22.58 4.52
C LEU A 303 -31.30 -23.47 3.62
N ALA A 304 -31.56 -24.79 3.63
CA ALA A 304 -30.86 -25.70 2.75
C ALA A 304 -31.11 -25.31 1.28
N GLY A 305 -30.05 -25.26 0.47
CA GLY A 305 -30.15 -24.79 -0.91
C GLY A 305 -28.80 -24.44 -1.54
N ALA A 306 -28.84 -24.06 -2.81
CA ALA A 306 -27.71 -23.49 -3.53
C ALA A 306 -28.09 -22.08 -3.99
N TYR A 307 -27.28 -21.10 -3.62
CA TYR A 307 -27.54 -19.69 -3.84
C TYR A 307 -26.41 -19.10 -4.70
N PRO A 308 -26.68 -18.63 -5.92
CA PRO A 308 -25.72 -17.83 -6.67
C PRO A 308 -25.30 -16.63 -5.83
N LEU A 309 -24.00 -16.42 -5.69
CA LEU A 309 -23.41 -15.36 -4.88
C LEU A 309 -22.68 -14.40 -5.81
N GLN A 310 -22.91 -13.10 -5.63
CA GLN A 310 -22.06 -12.06 -6.21
C GLN A 310 -21.60 -11.11 -5.12
N LEU A 311 -20.35 -10.66 -5.26
CA LEU A 311 -19.79 -9.54 -4.51
C LEU A 311 -19.28 -8.56 -5.54
N SER A 312 -19.55 -7.28 -5.34
CA SER A 312 -18.92 -6.21 -6.09
C SER A 312 -18.58 -5.03 -5.20
N TYR A 313 -17.51 -4.33 -5.53
CA TYR A 313 -17.17 -3.05 -4.89
C TYR A 313 -16.37 -2.14 -5.82
N LEU A 314 -16.43 -0.84 -5.54
CA LEU A 314 -15.57 0.15 -6.15
C LEU A 314 -14.44 0.52 -5.19
N ASP A 315 -13.22 0.67 -5.70
CA ASP A 315 -12.15 1.27 -4.91
C ASP A 315 -12.16 2.82 -4.98
N PHE A 316 -11.22 3.44 -4.27
CA PHE A 316 -11.06 4.90 -4.21
C PHE A 316 -10.82 5.59 -5.57
N ARG A 317 -10.45 4.82 -6.62
CA ARG A 317 -10.30 5.32 -8.01
C ARG A 317 -11.52 5.01 -8.88
N GLY A 318 -12.56 4.41 -8.31
CA GLY A 318 -13.75 3.99 -9.04
C GLY A 318 -13.56 2.74 -9.91
N ARG A 319 -12.52 1.93 -9.66
CA ARG A 319 -12.36 0.65 -10.36
C ARG A 319 -13.30 -0.39 -9.76
N LEU A 320 -14.01 -1.12 -10.61
CA LEU A 320 -15.01 -2.12 -10.20
C LEU A 320 -14.38 -3.51 -10.06
N TYR A 321 -14.46 -4.06 -8.85
CA TYR A 321 -14.09 -5.43 -8.52
C TYR A 321 -15.35 -6.27 -8.47
N THR A 322 -15.33 -7.47 -9.06
CA THR A 322 -16.47 -8.39 -9.02
C THR A 322 -16.05 -9.83 -8.73
N TYR A 323 -16.94 -10.56 -8.07
CA TYR A 323 -16.86 -11.99 -7.82
C TYR A 323 -18.19 -12.61 -8.17
N SER A 324 -18.16 -13.83 -8.73
CA SER A 324 -19.34 -14.66 -8.93
C SER A 324 -19.06 -16.08 -8.49
N GLY A 325 -19.94 -16.64 -7.68
CA GLY A 325 -19.80 -17.98 -7.11
C GLY A 325 -21.12 -18.56 -6.65
N THR A 326 -21.07 -19.53 -5.74
CA THR A 326 -22.28 -20.17 -5.19
C THR A 326 -22.06 -20.52 -3.72
N VAL A 327 -23.03 -20.17 -2.88
CA VAL A 327 -23.13 -20.65 -1.51
C VAL A 327 -24.00 -21.91 -1.49
N LYS A 328 -23.50 -22.99 -0.89
CA LYS A 328 -24.23 -24.24 -0.68
C LYS A 328 -24.50 -24.43 0.80
N VAL A 329 -25.78 -24.51 1.15
CA VAL A 329 -26.24 -24.72 2.51
C VAL A 329 -26.82 -26.12 2.57
N LEU A 330 -26.21 -26.98 3.38
CA LEU A 330 -26.54 -28.40 3.45
C LEU A 330 -27.21 -28.71 4.77
N THR A 331 -28.14 -29.67 4.78
CA THR A 331 -28.60 -30.23 6.07
C THR A 331 -27.42 -30.89 6.79
N PRO A 332 -27.45 -31.04 8.14
CA PRO A 332 -26.36 -31.69 8.86
C PRO A 332 -26.01 -33.07 8.31
N THR A 333 -27.01 -33.87 7.94
CA THR A 333 -26.82 -35.22 7.37
C THR A 333 -26.16 -35.19 5.98
N GLU A 334 -26.48 -34.21 5.13
CA GLU A 334 -25.83 -34.06 3.81
C GLU A 334 -24.41 -33.52 3.94
N TYR A 335 -24.20 -32.56 4.83
CA TYR A 335 -22.87 -32.00 5.09
C TYR A 335 -21.91 -33.09 5.57
N THR A 336 -22.32 -33.89 6.56
CA THR A 336 -21.52 -35.03 7.03
C THR A 336 -21.20 -35.96 5.87
N ARG A 337 -22.20 -36.39 5.08
CA ARG A 337 -21.97 -37.25 3.90
C ARG A 337 -20.90 -36.71 2.94
N ARG A 338 -20.83 -35.40 2.73
CA ARG A 338 -19.82 -34.78 1.86
C ARG A 338 -18.44 -34.66 2.49
N VAL A 339 -18.35 -34.40 3.80
CA VAL A 339 -17.05 -34.30 4.49
C VAL A 339 -16.39 -35.66 4.67
N VAL A 340 -17.16 -36.73 4.92
CA VAL A 340 -16.60 -38.10 5.02
C VAL A 340 -16.42 -38.80 3.68
N SER A 341 -16.92 -38.24 2.57
CA SER A 341 -16.56 -38.75 1.24
C SER A 341 -15.10 -38.37 1.00
N PRO A 342 -14.18 -39.34 0.80
CA PRO A 342 -12.81 -39.02 0.46
C PRO A 342 -12.84 -38.15 -0.79
N VAL A 343 -12.38 -36.91 -0.65
CA VAL A 343 -12.02 -36.11 -1.81
C VAL A 343 -10.85 -36.86 -2.42
N ALA A 344 -11.10 -37.59 -3.51
CA ALA A 344 -10.01 -38.02 -4.38
C ALA A 344 -9.28 -36.73 -4.74
N ALA A 345 -8.09 -36.55 -4.15
CA ALA A 345 -7.30 -35.35 -4.29
C ALA A 345 -6.96 -35.19 -5.77
N LEU A 346 -7.76 -34.39 -6.48
CA LEU A 346 -7.29 -33.73 -7.68
C LEU A 346 -6.37 -32.65 -7.17
N SER A 347 -5.07 -32.97 -7.13
CA SER A 347 -4.00 -32.00 -6.95
C SER A 347 -4.29 -30.79 -7.84
N PRO A 348 -4.32 -29.55 -7.31
CA PRO A 348 -4.12 -28.41 -8.16
C PRO A 348 -2.69 -28.49 -8.68
N LEU A 349 -2.56 -28.66 -9.99
CA LEU A 349 -1.36 -28.27 -10.71
C LEU A 349 -1.17 -26.76 -10.48
N MET A 350 -0.12 -26.41 -9.76
CA MET A 350 0.67 -25.22 -10.03
C MET A 350 2.11 -25.65 -10.19
#